data_AF-A0ABD2MHN1-F1
#
_entry.id   AF-A0ABD2MHN1-F1
#
_cell.length_a   1.000
_cell.length_b   1.000
_cell.length_c   1.000
_cell.angle_alpha   90.00
_cell.angle_beta   90.00
_cell.angle_gamma   90.00
#
_symmetry.space_group_name_H-M   'P 1'
#
loop_
_entity.id
_entity.type
_entity.pdbx_description
1 polymer ?
#
loop_
_entity_poly.entity_id
_entity_poly.type
_entity_poly.pdbx_seq_one_letter_code
_entity_poly.pdbx_strand_id
1 'polypeptide(L)'
;MNVDEMTQLFLDFIDHLNTSNEQIRMDWCYTQYINHFHWNKGYLKLKKLQPQTIDFVTKCFLEVNKDLEPACTCSFPLPSLCKTQPRYDNIGKALCENTDNPEYFLEKIPNLWLHKILKFKKISEMEENLPLILQFGYIEILKRVHKHVTYDFCDNLVELFLKLKNGNCLKCGKAFDDFHAKQIPDWEYLGLTLIQFIGADNVLKLFLSRHEDIPKDELSERFYMACMFSKVQTNDLENGEVPRDRAVELASGFMGSSDTKTEFEDCLEAFLMGKMNKMFNAHGTMKKLTCISCNYCEIVLNHPVLNQVEQLDCGHIFHAICLQYIQRVCNICFCSQ
;
A
#
# COMPACT_ATOMS: atom_id res chain seq x y z
N MET A 1 19.03 -20.33 -35.69
CA MET A 1 18.55 -21.40 -34.81
C MET A 1 17.30 -20.93 -34.12
N ASN A 2 16.21 -21.68 -34.21
CA ASN A 2 14.95 -21.35 -33.53
C ASN A 2 14.99 -21.81 -32.05
N VAL A 3 13.99 -21.44 -31.26
CA VAL A 3 13.96 -21.72 -29.81
C VAL A 3 13.85 -23.22 -29.53
N ASP A 4 13.10 -23.98 -30.33
CA ASP A 4 12.95 -25.42 -30.16
C ASP A 4 14.26 -26.16 -30.45
N GLU A 5 14.97 -25.79 -31.51
CA GLU A 5 16.31 -26.32 -31.86
C GLU A 5 17.32 -26.06 -30.73
N MET A 6 17.34 -24.85 -30.18
CA MET A 6 18.21 -24.54 -29.04
C MET A 6 17.80 -25.34 -27.80
N THR A 7 16.51 -25.54 -27.57
CA THR A 7 16.03 -26.34 -26.43
C THR A 7 16.54 -27.77 -26.52
N GLN A 8 16.48 -28.38 -27.71
CA GLN A 8 17.00 -29.72 -27.93
C GLN A 8 18.50 -29.80 -27.64
N LEU A 9 19.31 -28.83 -28.11
CA LEU A 9 20.74 -28.80 -27.83
C LEU A 9 21.06 -28.71 -26.33
N PHE A 10 20.30 -27.93 -25.56
CA PHE A 10 20.48 -27.85 -24.11
C PHE A 10 20.07 -29.15 -23.41
N LEU A 11 19.00 -29.80 -23.87
CA LEU A 11 18.57 -31.10 -23.35
C LEU A 11 19.62 -32.17 -23.60
N ASP A 12 20.17 -32.25 -24.82
CA ASP A 12 21.23 -33.19 -25.18
C ASP A 12 22.49 -32.95 -24.33
N PHE A 13 22.83 -31.68 -24.07
CA PHE A 13 23.95 -31.32 -23.21
C PHE A 13 23.73 -31.72 -21.75
N ILE A 14 22.51 -31.52 -21.22
CA ILE A 14 22.15 -31.92 -19.86
C ILE A 14 22.17 -33.43 -19.70
N ASP A 15 21.67 -34.17 -20.69
CA ASP A 15 21.71 -35.64 -20.66
C ASP A 15 23.16 -36.15 -20.59
N HIS A 16 24.05 -35.53 -21.37
CA HIS A 16 25.49 -35.79 -21.27
C HIS A 16 26.05 -35.49 -19.87
N LEU A 17 25.69 -34.36 -19.25
CA LEU A 17 26.14 -34.00 -17.89
C LEU A 17 25.58 -34.92 -16.79
N ASN A 18 24.38 -35.46 -16.95
CA ASN A 18 23.82 -36.40 -15.97
C ASN A 18 24.63 -37.70 -15.90
N THR A 19 25.24 -38.12 -17.01
CA THR A 19 26.12 -39.29 -17.03
C THR A 19 27.45 -39.07 -16.29
N SER A 20 27.86 -37.82 -16.05
CA SER A 20 29.11 -37.45 -15.36
C SER A 20 28.95 -37.10 -13.87
N ASN A 21 27.73 -37.10 -13.32
CA ASN A 21 27.41 -36.76 -11.92
C ASN A 21 27.83 -35.34 -11.48
N GLU A 22 27.61 -34.34 -12.34
CA GLU A 22 28.10 -32.95 -12.14
C GLU A 22 26.97 -31.94 -11.84
N GLN A 23 26.32 -32.06 -10.69
CA GLN A 23 25.14 -31.26 -10.29
C GLN A 23 25.35 -29.72 -10.41
N ILE A 24 26.52 -29.20 -10.07
CA ILE A 24 26.83 -27.76 -10.16
C ILE A 24 26.71 -27.23 -11.60
N ARG A 25 26.96 -28.08 -12.59
CA ARG A 25 26.87 -27.70 -14.01
C ARG A 25 25.42 -27.58 -14.48
N MET A 26 24.47 -28.25 -13.83
CA MET A 26 23.04 -28.16 -14.18
C MET A 26 22.43 -26.80 -13.85
N ASP A 27 22.73 -26.23 -12.67
CA ASP A 27 22.22 -24.90 -12.29
C ASP A 27 22.75 -23.81 -13.24
N TRP A 28 24.02 -23.94 -13.67
CA TRP A 28 24.59 -23.07 -14.69
C TRP A 28 23.86 -23.24 -16.04
N CYS A 29 23.61 -24.47 -16.49
CA CYS A 29 22.87 -24.74 -17.72
C CYS A 29 21.47 -24.12 -17.72
N TYR A 30 20.68 -24.31 -16.66
CA TYR A 30 19.35 -23.72 -16.53
C TYR A 30 19.41 -22.20 -16.57
N THR A 31 20.40 -21.61 -15.90
CA THR A 31 20.62 -20.17 -15.91
C THR A 31 20.99 -19.65 -17.30
N GLN A 32 21.86 -20.34 -18.04
CA GLN A 32 22.24 -19.93 -19.40
C GLN A 32 21.08 -20.06 -20.38
N TYR A 33 20.33 -21.16 -20.30
CA TYR A 33 19.17 -21.37 -21.15
C TYR A 33 18.10 -20.30 -20.92
N ILE A 34 17.71 -20.07 -19.67
CA ILE A 34 16.65 -19.10 -19.37
C ILE A 34 17.06 -17.68 -19.76
N ASN A 35 18.35 -17.34 -19.60
CA ASN A 35 18.92 -16.08 -20.09
C ASN A 35 18.74 -15.97 -21.61
N HIS A 36 19.16 -16.99 -22.35
CA HIS A 36 19.01 -17.00 -23.81
C HIS A 36 17.54 -16.87 -24.23
N PHE A 37 16.64 -17.61 -23.58
CA PHE A 37 15.21 -17.55 -23.83
C PHE A 37 14.62 -16.16 -23.55
N HIS A 38 15.02 -15.53 -22.45
CA HIS A 38 14.64 -14.17 -22.09
C HIS A 38 15.11 -13.14 -23.13
N TRP A 39 16.40 -13.17 -23.49
CA TRP A 39 17.01 -12.22 -24.42
C TRP A 39 16.38 -12.28 -25.81
N ASN A 40 16.01 -13.48 -26.26
CA ASN A 40 15.31 -13.69 -27.53
C ASN A 40 13.79 -13.46 -27.45
N LYS A 41 13.29 -12.98 -26.30
CA LYS A 41 11.86 -12.76 -26.04
C LYS A 41 11.00 -14.00 -26.33
N GLY A 42 11.52 -15.19 -26.02
CA GLY A 42 10.84 -16.46 -26.27
C GLY A 42 9.46 -16.54 -25.62
N TYR A 43 9.30 -15.89 -24.47
CA TYR A 43 8.03 -15.81 -23.73
C TYR A 43 6.87 -15.18 -24.53
N LEU A 44 7.14 -14.31 -25.51
CA LEU A 44 6.11 -13.75 -26.38
C LEU A 44 5.52 -14.77 -27.37
N LYS A 45 6.21 -15.91 -27.56
CA LYS A 45 5.86 -16.95 -28.52
C LYS A 45 5.51 -18.27 -27.84
N LEU A 46 5.34 -18.30 -26.51
CA LEU A 46 5.11 -19.53 -25.73
C LEU A 46 4.04 -20.45 -26.34
N LYS A 47 2.89 -19.90 -26.77
CA LYS A 47 1.79 -20.65 -27.41
C LYS A 47 2.15 -21.39 -28.71
N LYS A 48 3.27 -21.02 -29.34
CA LYS A 48 3.73 -21.56 -30.62
C LYS A 48 4.89 -22.54 -30.47
N LEU A 49 5.42 -22.71 -29.26
CA LEU A 49 6.54 -23.60 -28.98
C LEU A 49 6.07 -25.04 -28.81
N GLN A 50 6.99 -25.99 -29.01
CA GLN A 50 6.71 -27.39 -28.76
C GLN A 50 6.47 -27.63 -27.25
N PRO A 51 5.60 -28.59 -26.86
CA PRO A 51 5.36 -28.90 -25.44
C PRO A 51 6.63 -29.17 -24.64
N GLN A 52 7.57 -29.95 -25.20
CA GLN A 52 8.87 -30.23 -24.59
C GLN A 52 9.68 -28.96 -24.30
N THR A 53 9.61 -27.96 -25.18
CA THR A 53 10.24 -26.66 -24.98
C THR A 53 9.60 -25.91 -23.81
N ILE A 54 8.27 -25.93 -23.72
CA ILE A 54 7.52 -25.29 -22.63
C ILE A 54 7.87 -25.95 -21.28
N ASP A 55 7.94 -27.28 -21.24
CA ASP A 55 8.32 -28.04 -20.05
C ASP A 55 9.74 -27.70 -19.61
N PHE A 56 10.67 -27.60 -20.56
CA PHE A 56 12.06 -27.26 -20.27
C PHE A 56 12.23 -25.82 -19.78
N VAL A 57 11.55 -24.85 -20.41
CA VAL A 57 11.51 -23.45 -19.94
C VAL A 57 10.92 -23.38 -18.52
N THR A 58 9.85 -24.12 -18.27
CA THR A 58 9.20 -24.20 -16.95
C THR A 58 10.19 -24.71 -15.90
N LYS A 59 10.88 -25.82 -16.18
CA LYS A 59 11.90 -26.37 -15.29
C LYS A 59 13.03 -25.37 -15.01
N CYS A 60 13.57 -24.76 -16.05
CA CYS A 60 14.64 -23.76 -15.90
C CYS A 60 14.20 -22.55 -15.08
N PHE A 61 12.98 -22.05 -15.31
CA PHE A 61 12.42 -20.92 -14.58
C PHE A 61 12.24 -21.22 -13.09
N LEU A 62 11.70 -22.40 -12.76
CA LEU A 62 11.52 -22.83 -11.37
C LEU A 62 12.86 -22.98 -10.65
N GLU A 63 13.85 -23.62 -11.28
CA GLU A 63 15.14 -23.84 -10.62
C GLU A 63 15.93 -22.56 -10.37
N VAL A 64 15.89 -21.62 -11.32
CA VAL A 64 16.55 -20.31 -11.18
C VAL A 64 15.94 -19.46 -10.06
N ASN A 65 14.70 -19.75 -9.67
CA ASN A 65 13.94 -19.05 -8.65
C ASN A 65 13.67 -19.90 -7.41
N LYS A 66 14.30 -21.08 -7.27
CA LYS A 66 14.06 -22.03 -6.17
C LYS A 66 14.38 -21.46 -4.78
N ASP A 67 15.32 -20.52 -4.74
CA ASP A 67 15.80 -19.88 -3.51
C ASP A 67 15.07 -18.57 -3.16
N LEU A 68 13.98 -18.24 -3.87
CA LEU A 68 13.16 -17.07 -3.52
C LEU A 68 12.48 -17.24 -2.17
N GLU A 69 12.10 -16.12 -1.57
CA GLU A 69 11.58 -16.05 -0.21
C GLU A 69 10.49 -17.11 0.06
N PRO A 70 10.52 -17.72 1.25
CA PRO A 70 9.62 -18.80 1.59
C PRO A 70 8.15 -18.33 1.56
N ALA A 71 7.24 -19.26 1.29
CA ALA A 71 5.81 -19.10 1.55
C ALA A 71 5.45 -19.68 2.92
N CYS A 72 4.23 -19.43 3.36
CA CYS A 72 3.62 -20.25 4.41
C CYS A 72 3.59 -21.73 3.98
N THR A 73 3.51 -22.65 4.93
CA THR A 73 3.41 -24.11 4.67
C THR A 73 2.20 -24.51 3.80
N CYS A 74 1.18 -23.65 3.67
CA CYS A 74 0.06 -23.83 2.75
C CYS A 74 0.25 -23.14 1.39
N SER A 75 1.51 -22.79 1.05
CA SER A 75 1.95 -22.08 -0.15
C SER A 75 1.35 -20.68 -0.34
N PHE A 76 0.77 -20.10 0.71
CA PHE A 76 0.25 -18.72 0.68
C PHE A 76 1.41 -17.74 0.88
N PRO A 77 1.48 -16.62 0.13
CA PRO A 77 2.65 -15.75 0.13
C PRO A 77 2.84 -15.11 1.51
N LEU A 78 4.09 -14.93 1.95
CA LEU A 78 4.38 -14.23 3.21
C LEU A 78 4.18 -12.71 3.08
N PRO A 79 4.08 -11.98 4.21
CA PRO A 79 4.16 -10.52 4.25
C PRO A 79 5.39 -9.96 3.52
N SER A 80 5.23 -8.77 2.92
CA SER A 80 6.28 -8.06 2.18
C SER A 80 6.82 -8.72 0.92
N LEU A 81 6.29 -9.87 0.49
CA LEU A 81 6.70 -10.50 -0.78
C LEU A 81 6.44 -9.60 -2.00
N CYS A 82 5.58 -8.59 -1.87
CA CYS A 82 5.37 -7.54 -2.86
C CYS A 82 6.63 -6.71 -3.19
N LYS A 83 7.64 -6.73 -2.32
CA LYS A 83 8.90 -6.00 -2.47
C LYS A 83 9.95 -6.78 -3.26
N THR A 84 9.77 -8.09 -3.40
CA THR A 84 10.69 -8.98 -4.12
C THR A 84 10.09 -9.37 -5.47
N GLN A 85 10.93 -9.45 -6.51
CA GLN A 85 10.52 -9.86 -7.85
C GLN A 85 11.27 -11.12 -8.27
N PRO A 86 10.60 -12.06 -8.96
CA PRO A 86 11.27 -13.24 -9.47
C PRO A 86 12.22 -12.84 -10.61
N ARG A 87 13.32 -13.59 -10.75
CA ARG A 87 14.20 -13.48 -11.90
C ARG A 87 13.43 -13.88 -13.15
N TYR A 88 13.55 -13.07 -14.19
CA TYR A 88 12.84 -13.24 -15.45
C TYR A 88 11.30 -13.25 -15.27
N ASP A 89 10.79 -12.31 -14.48
CA ASP A 89 9.36 -12.12 -14.16
C ASP A 89 8.42 -12.18 -15.39
N ASN A 90 8.85 -11.62 -16.52
CA ASN A 90 8.10 -11.69 -17.78
C ASN A 90 7.90 -13.14 -18.30
N ILE A 91 8.87 -14.03 -18.07
CA ILE A 91 8.72 -15.46 -18.39
C ILE A 91 7.70 -16.09 -17.44
N GLY A 92 7.83 -15.87 -16.13
CA GLY A 92 6.92 -16.42 -15.13
C GLY A 92 5.46 -16.01 -15.36
N LYS A 93 5.22 -14.73 -15.63
CA LYS A 93 3.90 -14.20 -16.02
C LYS A 93 3.36 -14.90 -17.25
N ALA A 94 4.17 -15.03 -18.30
CA ALA A 94 3.75 -15.69 -19.51
C ALA A 94 3.48 -17.19 -19.29
N LEU A 95 4.27 -17.90 -18.48
CA LEU A 95 4.00 -19.30 -18.13
C LEU A 95 2.67 -19.45 -17.39
N CYS A 96 2.40 -18.61 -16.38
CA CYS A 96 1.11 -18.58 -15.68
C CYS A 96 -0.08 -18.32 -16.61
N GLU A 97 0.07 -17.49 -17.64
CA GLU A 97 -0.99 -17.18 -18.60
C GLU A 97 -1.20 -18.26 -19.67
N ASN A 98 -0.24 -19.17 -19.83
CA ASN A 98 -0.23 -20.19 -20.88
C ASN A 98 -0.40 -21.62 -20.33
N THR A 99 -0.84 -21.76 -19.09
CA THR A 99 -1.12 -23.07 -18.46
C THR A 99 -2.58 -23.17 -18.02
N ASP A 100 -3.10 -24.39 -17.99
CA ASP A 100 -4.41 -24.68 -17.39
C ASP A 100 -4.33 -24.76 -15.85
N ASN A 101 -3.12 -24.80 -15.27
CA ASN A 101 -2.89 -24.88 -13.83
C ASN A 101 -1.95 -23.75 -13.34
N PRO A 102 -2.42 -22.50 -13.30
CA PRO A 102 -1.61 -21.37 -12.84
C PRO A 102 -1.23 -21.49 -11.36
N GLU A 103 -2.03 -22.18 -10.54
CA GLU A 103 -1.79 -22.41 -9.13
C GLU A 103 -0.45 -23.11 -8.88
N TYR A 104 -0.06 -24.07 -9.74
CA TYR A 104 1.26 -24.73 -9.65
C TYR A 104 2.42 -23.73 -9.60
N PHE A 105 2.38 -22.69 -10.44
CA PHE A 105 3.41 -21.66 -10.47
C PHE A 105 3.33 -20.73 -9.26
N LEU A 106 2.12 -20.39 -8.83
CA LEU A 106 1.89 -19.52 -7.66
C LEU A 106 2.33 -20.17 -6.35
N GLU A 107 2.25 -21.51 -6.25
CA GLU A 107 2.72 -22.26 -5.09
C GLU A 107 4.24 -22.36 -5.06
N LYS A 108 4.87 -22.56 -6.23
CA LYS A 108 6.33 -22.69 -6.33
C LYS A 108 7.05 -21.36 -6.29
N ILE A 109 6.48 -20.33 -6.92
CA ILE A 109 7.03 -18.97 -7.02
C ILE A 109 5.96 -17.98 -6.53
N PRO A 110 5.80 -17.80 -5.21
CA PRO A 110 4.73 -16.99 -4.62
C PRO A 110 4.75 -15.51 -5.06
N ASN A 111 5.88 -14.96 -5.51
CA ASN A 111 5.94 -13.60 -6.04
C ASN A 111 5.03 -13.37 -7.25
N LEU A 112 4.69 -14.43 -8.00
CA LEU A 112 3.77 -14.34 -9.13
C LEU A 112 2.33 -14.02 -8.70
N TRP A 113 1.99 -14.11 -7.41
CA TRP A 113 0.70 -13.63 -6.89
C TRP A 113 0.46 -12.16 -7.21
N LEU A 114 1.49 -11.30 -7.24
CA LEU A 114 1.35 -9.89 -7.64
C LEU A 114 0.70 -9.76 -9.02
N HIS A 115 1.11 -10.60 -9.97
CA HIS A 115 0.56 -10.58 -11.33
C HIS A 115 -0.93 -10.92 -11.35
N LYS A 116 -1.37 -11.88 -10.50
CA LYS A 116 -2.80 -12.22 -10.34
C LYS A 116 -3.56 -11.08 -9.64
N ILE A 117 -3.01 -10.51 -8.57
CA ILE A 117 -3.62 -9.40 -7.81
C ILE A 117 -3.84 -8.17 -8.70
N LEU A 118 -2.87 -7.82 -9.55
CA LEU A 118 -2.96 -6.66 -10.44
C LEU A 118 -4.09 -6.78 -11.49
N LYS A 119 -4.60 -8.00 -11.74
CA LYS A 119 -5.70 -8.28 -12.66
C LYS A 119 -7.08 -8.11 -12.02
N PHE A 120 -7.19 -8.00 -10.70
CA PHE A 120 -8.47 -7.74 -10.04
C PHE A 120 -9.00 -6.36 -10.43
N LYS A 121 -10.26 -6.31 -10.88
CA LYS A 121 -10.90 -5.07 -11.36
C LYS A 121 -12.18 -4.73 -10.60
N LYS A 122 -12.84 -5.73 -10.01
CA LYS A 122 -14.12 -5.56 -9.32
C LYS A 122 -13.94 -5.63 -7.80
N ILE A 123 -14.81 -4.93 -7.07
CA ILE A 123 -14.81 -4.98 -5.60
C ILE A 123 -15.05 -6.41 -5.09
N SER A 124 -15.96 -7.17 -5.71
CA SER A 124 -16.26 -8.56 -5.32
C SER A 124 -15.04 -9.48 -5.44
N GLU A 125 -14.26 -9.32 -6.52
CA GLU A 125 -12.99 -10.07 -6.70
C GLU A 125 -11.98 -9.70 -5.61
N MET A 126 -11.89 -8.41 -5.24
CA MET A 126 -10.99 -7.97 -4.18
C MET A 126 -11.44 -8.43 -2.79
N GLU A 127 -12.74 -8.48 -2.54
CA GLU A 127 -13.31 -8.98 -1.28
C GLU A 127 -13.05 -10.48 -1.10
N GLU A 128 -13.31 -11.29 -2.13
CA GLU A 128 -13.00 -12.73 -2.14
C GLU A 128 -11.50 -13.01 -1.94
N ASN A 129 -10.64 -12.10 -2.38
CA ASN A 129 -9.19 -12.22 -2.31
C ASN A 129 -8.54 -11.29 -1.27
N LEU A 130 -9.33 -10.74 -0.34
CA LEU A 130 -8.83 -9.80 0.66
C LEU A 130 -7.72 -10.39 1.55
N PRO A 131 -7.81 -11.65 2.04
CA PRO A 131 -6.71 -12.31 2.75
C PRO A 131 -5.40 -12.33 1.94
N LEU A 132 -5.49 -12.55 0.63
CA LEU A 132 -4.34 -12.59 -0.26
C LEU A 132 -3.74 -11.20 -0.44
N ILE A 133 -4.56 -10.20 -0.77
CA ILE A 133 -4.13 -8.81 -0.96
C ILE A 133 -3.41 -8.30 0.29
N LEU A 134 -3.99 -8.58 1.45
CA LEU A 134 -3.48 -8.12 2.74
C LEU A 134 -2.19 -8.84 3.12
N GLN A 135 -2.17 -10.18 3.10
CA GLN A 135 -0.98 -10.94 3.46
C GLN A 135 0.17 -10.71 2.47
N PHE A 136 -0.12 -10.52 1.18
CA PHE A 136 0.90 -10.15 0.19
C PHE A 136 1.49 -8.74 0.43
N GLY A 137 0.79 -7.90 1.19
CA GLY A 137 1.22 -6.55 1.53
C GLY A 137 1.00 -5.53 0.42
N TYR A 138 -0.06 -5.68 -0.39
CA TYR A 138 -0.35 -4.77 -1.51
C TYR A 138 -1.74 -4.11 -1.37
N ILE A 139 -2.03 -3.57 -0.18
CA ILE A 139 -3.30 -2.93 0.18
C ILE A 139 -3.66 -1.77 -0.78
N GLU A 140 -2.66 -1.07 -1.32
CA GLU A 140 -2.84 0.02 -2.29
C GLU A 140 -3.71 -0.34 -3.50
N ILE A 141 -3.78 -1.63 -3.88
CA ILE A 141 -4.64 -2.09 -4.97
C ILE A 141 -6.11 -1.72 -4.75
N LEU A 142 -6.55 -1.66 -3.48
CA LEU A 142 -7.92 -1.36 -3.08
C LEU A 142 -8.32 0.08 -3.44
N LYS A 143 -7.35 1.00 -3.63
CA LYS A 143 -7.63 2.37 -4.11
C LYS A 143 -8.33 2.38 -5.48
N ARG A 144 -8.15 1.35 -6.30
CA ARG A 144 -8.83 1.22 -7.60
C ARG A 144 -10.35 1.07 -7.47
N VAL A 145 -10.82 0.58 -6.32
CA VAL A 145 -12.23 0.33 -6.04
C VAL A 145 -12.76 1.13 -4.85
N HIS A 146 -12.03 2.14 -4.37
CA HIS A 146 -12.33 2.88 -3.14
C HIS A 146 -13.78 3.41 -3.08
N LYS A 147 -14.36 3.83 -4.21
CA LYS A 147 -15.75 4.33 -4.29
C LYS A 147 -16.81 3.28 -3.93
N HIS A 148 -16.45 2.00 -3.95
CA HIS A 148 -17.31 0.87 -3.64
C HIS A 148 -16.95 0.20 -2.31
N VAL A 149 -15.93 0.71 -1.61
CA VAL A 149 -15.52 0.18 -0.30
C VAL A 149 -16.52 0.63 0.76
N THR A 150 -17.05 -0.33 1.51
CA THR A 150 -18.03 -0.11 2.58
C THR A 150 -17.37 -0.18 3.96
N TYR A 151 -18.12 0.22 4.99
CA TYR A 151 -17.69 0.06 6.38
C TYR A 151 -17.41 -1.41 6.71
N ASP A 152 -18.31 -2.33 6.34
CA ASP A 152 -18.18 -3.76 6.63
C ASP A 152 -16.97 -4.38 5.93
N PHE A 153 -16.66 -3.95 4.71
CA PHE A 153 -15.44 -4.34 4.02
C PHE A 153 -14.19 -3.92 4.81
N CYS A 154 -14.16 -2.67 5.30
CA CYS A 154 -13.07 -2.17 6.13
C CYS A 154 -12.99 -2.87 7.49
N ASP A 155 -14.13 -3.23 8.09
CA ASP A 155 -14.19 -3.97 9.34
C ASP A 155 -13.54 -5.36 9.21
N ASN A 156 -13.89 -6.08 8.14
CA ASN A 156 -13.26 -7.36 7.78
C ASN A 156 -11.75 -7.19 7.48
N LEU A 157 -11.37 -6.13 6.77
CA LEU A 157 -9.96 -5.82 6.51
C LEU A 157 -9.16 -5.62 7.81
N VAL A 158 -9.72 -4.92 8.81
CA VAL A 158 -9.10 -4.73 10.12
C VAL A 158 -9.02 -6.04 10.89
N GLU A 159 -10.04 -6.89 10.85
CA GLU A 159 -10.00 -8.22 11.48
C GLU A 159 -8.89 -9.10 10.89
N LEU A 160 -8.78 -9.14 9.56
CA LEU A 160 -7.71 -9.86 8.86
C LEU A 160 -6.34 -9.25 9.20
N PHE A 161 -6.24 -7.92 9.30
CA PHE A 161 -4.98 -7.26 9.64
C PHE A 161 -4.52 -7.63 11.06
N LEU A 162 -5.45 -7.69 12.02
CA LEU A 162 -5.16 -8.14 13.37
C LEU A 162 -4.65 -9.59 13.39
N LYS A 163 -5.30 -10.51 12.67
CA LYS A 163 -4.82 -11.89 12.53
C LYS A 163 -3.40 -11.94 11.97
N LEU A 164 -3.09 -11.09 11.00
CA LEU A 164 -1.78 -11.01 10.38
C LEU A 164 -0.73 -10.42 11.34
N LYS A 165 -1.05 -9.32 12.04
CA LYS A 165 -0.20 -8.70 13.08
C LYS A 165 0.12 -9.67 14.22
N ASN A 166 -0.80 -10.59 14.52
CA ASN A 166 -0.61 -11.69 15.47
C ASN A 166 0.25 -12.85 14.92
N GLY A 167 0.85 -12.69 13.73
CA GLY A 167 1.79 -13.65 13.17
C GLY A 167 1.12 -14.88 12.53
N ASN A 168 -0.16 -14.80 12.16
CA ASN A 168 -0.87 -15.94 11.57
C ASN A 168 -1.10 -15.77 10.07
N CYS A 169 -1.04 -16.89 9.34
CA CYS A 169 -1.43 -16.94 7.94
C CYS A 169 -2.94 -16.75 7.78
N LEU A 170 -3.34 -15.83 6.91
CA LEU A 170 -4.74 -15.51 6.61
C LEU A 170 -5.48 -16.57 5.77
N LYS A 171 -4.76 -17.58 5.26
CA LYS A 171 -5.37 -18.73 4.57
C LYS A 171 -5.54 -19.94 5.48
N CYS A 172 -4.47 -20.38 6.16
CA CYS A 172 -4.50 -21.62 6.95
C CYS A 172 -4.54 -21.42 8.47
N GLY A 173 -4.42 -20.18 8.96
CA GLY A 173 -4.44 -19.85 10.38
C GLY A 173 -3.20 -20.25 11.17
N LYS A 174 -2.23 -20.94 10.56
CA LYS A 174 -0.98 -21.31 11.25
C LYS A 174 -0.11 -20.08 11.51
N ALA A 175 0.57 -20.08 12.66
CA ALA A 175 1.60 -19.11 12.96
C ALA A 175 2.78 -19.22 11.99
N PHE A 176 3.44 -18.11 11.69
CA PHE A 176 4.69 -18.11 10.93
C PHE A 176 5.87 -18.47 11.85
N ASP A 177 6.77 -19.33 11.37
CA ASP A 177 7.93 -19.80 12.15
C ASP A 177 8.93 -18.64 12.42
N ASP A 178 9.20 -17.81 11.41
CA ASP A 178 10.11 -16.65 11.48
C ASP A 178 9.36 -15.34 11.17
N PHE A 179 8.44 -14.96 12.06
CA PHE A 179 7.64 -13.76 11.88
C PHE A 179 8.42 -12.49 12.21
N HIS A 180 8.70 -11.66 11.21
CA HIS A 180 9.22 -10.32 11.41
C HIS A 180 8.10 -9.28 11.26
N ALA A 181 7.65 -8.72 12.38
CA ALA A 181 6.60 -7.70 12.41
C ALA A 181 6.86 -6.50 11.47
N LYS A 182 8.13 -6.18 11.17
CA LYS A 182 8.56 -5.14 10.22
C LYS A 182 8.14 -5.40 8.77
N GLN A 183 7.73 -6.62 8.43
CA GLN A 183 7.28 -7.00 7.09
C GLN A 183 5.79 -6.70 6.85
N ILE A 184 5.02 -6.40 7.89
CA ILE A 184 3.62 -5.97 7.75
C ILE A 184 3.59 -4.44 7.85
N PRO A 185 2.70 -3.77 7.09
CA PRO A 185 2.39 -2.38 7.35
C PRO A 185 2.02 -2.13 8.82
N ASP A 186 2.31 -0.93 9.33
CA ASP A 186 1.89 -0.51 10.68
C ASP A 186 0.40 -0.11 10.72
N TRP A 187 -0.13 0.07 11.92
CA TRP A 187 -1.54 0.48 12.09
C TRP A 187 -1.81 1.86 11.50
N GLU A 188 -0.84 2.77 11.56
CA GLU A 188 -0.96 4.09 10.97
C GLU A 188 -1.16 4.04 9.46
N TYR A 189 -0.35 3.25 8.74
CA TYR A 189 -0.47 3.05 7.31
C TYR A 189 -1.86 2.51 6.94
N LEU A 190 -2.34 1.50 7.69
CA LEU A 190 -3.69 0.99 7.49
C LEU A 190 -4.73 2.09 7.76
N GLY A 191 -4.61 2.79 8.88
CA GLY A 191 -5.54 3.84 9.29
C GLY A 191 -5.68 4.95 8.26
N LEU A 192 -4.57 5.45 7.73
CA LEU A 192 -4.58 6.48 6.68
C LEU A 192 -5.22 5.99 5.39
N THR A 193 -4.99 4.72 5.03
CA THR A 193 -5.63 4.10 3.87
C THR A 193 -7.14 3.96 4.10
N LEU A 194 -7.57 3.57 5.29
CA LEU A 194 -8.99 3.50 5.65
C LEU A 194 -9.65 4.88 5.64
N ILE A 195 -8.94 5.95 6.05
CA ILE A 195 -9.48 7.31 5.99
C ILE A 195 -9.83 7.66 4.55
N GLN A 196 -8.99 7.28 3.59
CA GLN A 196 -9.25 7.48 2.16
C GLN A 196 -10.52 6.73 1.69
N PHE A 197 -10.79 5.55 2.25
CA PHE A 197 -11.91 4.70 1.84
C PHE A 197 -13.25 5.08 2.48
N ILE A 198 -13.29 5.28 3.79
CA ILE A 198 -14.55 5.42 4.56
C ILE A 198 -14.62 6.70 5.39
N GLY A 199 -13.60 7.55 5.32
CA GLY A 199 -13.53 8.81 6.07
C GLY A 199 -13.18 8.62 7.54
N ALA A 200 -12.65 9.66 8.18
CA ALA A 200 -12.06 9.52 9.51
C ALA A 200 -13.05 9.18 10.63
N ASP A 201 -14.29 9.65 10.57
CA ASP A 201 -15.28 9.30 11.61
C ASP A 201 -15.53 7.80 11.68
N ASN A 202 -15.60 7.15 10.54
CA ASN A 202 -15.80 5.71 10.49
C ASN A 202 -14.55 4.95 10.89
N VAL A 203 -13.36 5.42 10.50
CA VAL A 203 -12.08 4.83 10.95
C VAL A 203 -11.91 4.96 12.46
N LEU A 204 -12.18 6.13 13.03
CA LEU A 204 -12.10 6.34 14.47
C LEU A 204 -13.08 5.42 15.21
N LYS A 205 -14.31 5.23 14.71
CA LYS A 205 -15.24 4.25 15.28
C LYS A 205 -14.69 2.82 15.22
N LEU A 206 -14.13 2.40 14.08
CA LEU A 206 -13.51 1.07 13.90
C LEU A 206 -12.32 0.83 14.83
N PHE A 207 -11.47 1.84 15.02
CA PHE A 207 -10.27 1.73 15.85
C PHE A 207 -10.63 1.81 17.33
N LEU A 208 -11.60 2.63 17.72
CA LEU A 208 -12.09 2.69 19.09
C LEU A 208 -12.73 1.36 19.53
N SER A 209 -13.47 0.67 18.65
CA SER A 209 -14.03 -0.65 18.97
C SER A 209 -12.97 -1.74 19.15
N ARG A 210 -11.73 -1.50 18.71
CA ARG A 210 -10.59 -2.43 18.77
C ARG A 210 -9.36 -1.82 19.46
N HIS A 211 -9.56 -0.82 20.32
CA HIS A 211 -8.46 -0.05 20.90
C HIS A 211 -7.52 -0.90 21.77
N GLU A 212 -7.98 -2.03 22.31
CA GLU A 212 -7.16 -2.97 23.08
C GLU A 212 -6.17 -3.73 22.18
N ASP A 213 -6.49 -3.91 20.90
CA ASP A 213 -5.69 -4.64 19.91
C ASP A 213 -4.66 -3.76 19.21
N ILE A 214 -4.82 -2.44 19.29
CA ILE A 214 -3.92 -1.46 18.67
C ILE A 214 -2.88 -1.05 19.72
N PRO A 215 -1.59 -1.40 19.54
CA PRO A 215 -0.56 -1.02 20.51
C PRO A 215 -0.46 0.49 20.66
N LYS A 216 -0.09 0.92 21.86
CA LYS A 216 0.25 2.31 22.12
C LYS A 216 1.36 2.74 21.17
N ASP A 217 1.29 3.98 20.71
CA ASP A 217 2.28 4.62 19.83
C ASP A 217 2.32 4.11 18.37
N GLU A 218 1.41 3.21 17.96
CA GLU A 218 1.28 2.82 16.54
C GLU A 218 0.45 3.79 15.69
N LEU A 219 -0.16 4.81 16.31
CA LEU A 219 -0.87 5.90 15.63
C LEU A 219 -0.22 7.24 16.05
N SER A 220 0.51 7.87 15.13
CA SER A 220 1.20 9.14 15.40
C SER A 220 0.30 10.36 15.21
N GLU A 221 0.87 11.55 15.48
CA GLU A 221 0.25 12.85 15.23
C GLU A 221 -0.21 12.98 13.77
N ARG A 222 0.49 12.35 12.83
CA ARG A 222 0.13 12.34 11.40
C ARG A 222 -1.24 11.72 11.17
N PHE A 223 -1.55 10.60 11.83
CA PHE A 223 -2.85 9.95 11.72
C PHE A 223 -3.97 10.86 12.22
N TYR A 224 -3.81 11.43 13.41
CA TYR A 224 -4.81 12.32 14.00
C TYR A 224 -5.00 13.61 13.20
N MET A 225 -3.92 14.15 12.62
CA MET A 225 -3.98 15.28 11.71
C MET A 225 -4.80 14.97 10.45
N ALA A 226 -4.55 13.82 9.82
CA ALA A 226 -5.34 13.37 8.68
C ALA A 226 -6.82 13.22 9.05
N CYS A 227 -7.12 12.70 10.24
CA CYS A 227 -8.49 12.64 10.74
C CYS A 227 -9.13 14.04 10.83
N MET A 228 -8.42 15.04 11.34
CA MET A 228 -8.93 16.40 11.44
C MET A 228 -9.15 17.05 10.08
N PHE A 229 -8.20 16.92 9.15
CA PHE A 229 -8.33 17.52 7.81
C PHE A 229 -9.45 16.90 6.99
N SER A 230 -9.75 15.61 7.21
CA SER A 230 -10.85 14.94 6.52
C SER A 230 -12.25 15.46 6.92
N LYS A 231 -12.37 16.19 8.04
CA LYS A 231 -13.64 16.71 8.56
C LYS A 231 -13.98 18.13 8.09
N VAL A 232 -13.16 18.70 7.20
CA VAL A 232 -13.27 20.12 6.91
C VAL A 232 -14.15 20.36 5.68
N GLN A 233 -15.11 21.27 5.83
CA GLN A 233 -16.01 21.70 4.77
C GLN A 233 -15.31 22.68 3.84
N THR A 234 -15.23 22.34 2.54
CA THR A 234 -14.85 23.27 1.48
C THR A 234 -16.11 23.85 0.84
N ASN A 235 -16.11 25.15 0.53
CA ASN A 235 -17.29 25.83 -0.01
C ASN A 235 -17.62 25.45 -1.47
N ASP A 236 -16.70 24.79 -2.19
CA ASP A 236 -16.77 24.58 -3.64
C ASP A 236 -17.17 23.15 -4.06
N LEU A 237 -17.31 22.23 -3.11
CA LEU A 237 -17.81 20.88 -3.37
C LEU A 237 -19.25 20.83 -2.89
N GLU A 238 -20.19 20.43 -3.76
CA GLU A 238 -21.63 20.33 -3.44
C GLU A 238 -21.95 19.44 -2.21
N ASN A 239 -20.93 18.75 -1.66
CA ASN A 239 -21.00 17.94 -0.44
C ASN A 239 -20.03 18.36 0.70
N GLY A 240 -19.30 19.48 0.58
CA GLY A 240 -18.57 20.08 1.70
C GLY A 240 -17.61 19.16 2.47
N GLU A 241 -16.76 18.39 1.81
CA GLU A 241 -15.67 17.62 2.45
C GLU A 241 -14.37 17.80 1.66
N VAL A 242 -13.25 18.12 2.32
CA VAL A 242 -11.91 17.98 1.71
C VAL A 242 -11.78 16.55 1.18
N PRO A 243 -11.38 16.35 -0.09
CA PRO A 243 -11.18 15.00 -0.62
C PRO A 243 -10.27 14.20 0.31
N ARG A 244 -10.68 12.99 0.70
CA ARG A 244 -10.00 12.21 1.75
C ARG A 244 -8.52 11.95 1.43
N ASP A 245 -8.18 11.85 0.14
CA ASP A 245 -6.80 11.75 -0.33
C ASP A 245 -5.99 13.02 0.01
N ARG A 246 -6.59 14.20 -0.22
CA ARG A 246 -5.99 15.50 0.07
C ARG A 246 -5.72 15.68 1.57
N ALA A 247 -6.61 15.19 2.43
CA ALA A 247 -6.43 15.23 3.88
C ALA A 247 -5.18 14.44 4.32
N VAL A 248 -4.97 13.25 3.75
CA VAL A 248 -3.78 12.42 4.03
C VAL A 248 -2.51 13.04 3.46
N GLU A 249 -2.58 13.64 2.27
CA GLU A 249 -1.46 14.36 1.66
C GLU A 249 -1.02 15.56 2.49
N LEU A 250 -1.97 16.41 2.91
CA LEU A 250 -1.69 17.60 3.74
C LEU A 250 -1.04 17.19 5.06
N ALA A 251 -1.57 16.15 5.72
CA ALA A 251 -1.00 15.65 6.96
C ALA A 251 0.43 15.14 6.77
N SER A 252 0.68 14.42 5.67
CA SER A 252 2.03 13.93 5.35
C SER A 252 2.99 15.08 5.00
N GLY A 253 2.50 16.14 4.34
CA GLY A 253 3.27 17.34 4.02
C GLY A 253 3.73 18.10 5.27
N PHE A 254 2.81 18.43 6.19
CA PHE A 254 3.15 19.15 7.42
C PHE A 254 4.05 18.33 8.36
N MET A 255 3.93 17.00 8.36
CA MET A 255 4.85 16.17 9.15
C MET A 255 6.25 16.06 8.54
N GLY A 256 6.46 16.56 7.32
CA GLY A 256 7.75 16.55 6.64
C GLY A 256 8.74 17.62 7.12
N SER A 257 8.30 18.67 7.84
CA SER A 257 9.18 19.70 8.38
C SER A 257 9.05 19.83 9.90
N SER A 258 10.19 19.97 10.59
CA SER A 258 10.24 20.14 12.06
C SER A 258 9.42 21.34 12.52
N ASP A 259 9.45 22.41 11.74
CA ASP A 259 8.87 23.69 12.14
C ASP A 259 7.34 23.64 12.04
N THR A 260 6.80 23.09 10.95
CA THR A 260 5.34 22.93 10.83
C THR A 260 4.79 21.83 11.73
N LYS A 261 5.61 20.82 12.08
CA LYS A 261 5.27 19.85 13.11
C LYS A 261 5.10 20.50 14.48
N THR A 262 6.07 21.31 14.90
CA THR A 262 6.03 22.00 16.20
C THR A 262 4.84 22.95 16.28
N GLU A 263 4.61 23.75 15.24
CA GLU A 263 3.47 24.67 15.15
C GLU A 263 2.13 23.94 15.28
N PHE A 264 2.02 22.75 14.68
CA PHE A 264 0.82 21.92 14.80
C PHE A 264 0.62 21.39 16.23
N GLU A 265 1.70 20.91 16.86
CA GLU A 265 1.66 20.43 18.25
C GLU A 265 1.21 21.54 19.20
N ASP A 266 1.73 22.76 19.02
CA ASP A 266 1.33 23.95 19.79
C ASP A 266 -0.16 24.27 19.59
N CYS A 267 -0.64 24.24 18.35
CA CYS A 267 -2.06 24.43 18.02
C CYS A 267 -2.96 23.37 18.67
N LEU A 268 -2.53 22.10 18.67
CA LEU A 268 -3.26 20.99 19.26
C LEU A 268 -3.28 21.09 20.78
N GLU A 269 -2.14 21.40 21.41
CA GLU A 269 -2.04 21.60 22.85
C GLU A 269 -2.95 22.74 23.30
N ALA A 270 -2.90 23.89 22.61
CA ALA A 270 -3.77 25.03 22.90
C ALA A 270 -5.27 24.66 22.81
N PHE A 271 -5.66 23.85 21.81
CA PHE A 271 -7.02 23.36 21.67
C PHE A 271 -7.42 22.43 22.82
N LEU A 272 -6.58 21.46 23.18
CA LEU A 272 -6.85 20.49 24.25
C LEU A 272 -6.93 21.18 25.61
N MET A 273 -5.97 22.05 25.92
CA MET A 273 -5.96 22.88 27.13
C MET A 273 -7.20 23.78 27.19
N GLY A 274 -7.56 24.42 26.08
CA GLY A 274 -8.76 25.24 25.97
C GLY A 274 -10.05 24.46 26.19
N LYS A 275 -10.13 23.21 25.72
CA LYS A 275 -11.29 22.33 25.92
C LYS A 275 -11.38 21.83 27.37
N MET A 276 -10.25 21.46 27.99
CA MET A 276 -10.20 21.10 29.40
C MET A 276 -10.66 22.27 30.28
N ASN A 277 -10.18 23.49 30.01
CA ASN A 277 -10.58 24.69 30.76
C ASN A 277 -12.07 25.07 30.55
N LYS A 278 -12.62 24.84 29.35
CA LYS A 278 -14.06 25.06 29.05
C LYS A 278 -14.98 23.99 29.64
N MET A 279 -14.51 22.76 29.89
CA MET A 279 -15.28 21.76 30.63
C MET A 279 -15.48 22.14 32.11
N PHE A 280 -14.61 23.00 32.67
CA PHE A 280 -14.77 23.55 34.02
C PHE A 280 -15.51 24.89 34.08
N ASN A 281 -15.60 25.63 32.97
CA ASN A 281 -16.32 26.90 32.89
C ASN A 281 -17.15 26.96 31.61
N ALA A 282 -18.39 26.46 31.68
CA ALA A 282 -19.32 26.50 30.57
C ALA A 282 -20.01 27.87 30.48
N HIS A 283 -19.50 28.77 29.64
CA HIS A 283 -20.30 29.72 28.85
C HIS A 283 -19.41 30.45 27.85
N GLY A 284 -19.73 30.36 26.56
CA GLY A 284 -19.01 31.08 25.52
C GLY A 284 -19.49 30.74 24.12
N THR A 285 -20.57 31.38 23.69
CA THR A 285 -21.03 31.47 22.31
C THR A 285 -19.97 32.13 21.43
N MET A 286 -19.38 31.39 20.47
CA MET A 286 -18.57 32.00 19.41
C MET A 286 -19.44 32.49 18.24
N LYS A 287 -19.19 33.74 17.83
CA LYS A 287 -19.80 34.40 16.68
C LYS A 287 -19.31 33.80 15.35
N LYS A 288 -20.22 33.75 14.38
CA LYS A 288 -20.09 33.29 13.00
C LYS A 288 -19.00 34.05 12.20
N LEU A 289 -17.86 33.40 11.99
CA LEU A 289 -16.94 33.65 10.85
C LEU A 289 -16.88 32.36 10.01
N THR A 290 -18.04 31.86 9.59
CA THR A 290 -18.23 30.46 9.18
C THR A 290 -17.92 30.14 7.71
N CYS A 291 -17.39 31.06 6.90
CA CYS A 291 -17.39 30.85 5.44
C CYS A 291 -16.11 31.24 4.68
N ILE A 292 -14.99 31.58 5.33
CA ILE A 292 -13.73 31.86 4.62
C ILE A 292 -12.79 30.67 4.81
N SER A 293 -12.31 30.10 3.71
CA SER A 293 -11.33 29.01 3.68
C SER A 293 -9.91 29.56 3.50
N CYS A 294 -8.94 28.81 4.02
CA CYS A 294 -7.52 29.04 3.80
C CYS A 294 -7.18 28.84 2.32
N ASN A 295 -6.43 29.78 1.75
CA ASN A 295 -6.03 29.76 0.34
C ASN A 295 -5.02 28.65 -0.03
N TYR A 296 -4.55 27.85 0.94
CA TYR A 296 -3.62 26.73 0.72
C TYR A 296 -4.26 25.36 0.96
N CYS A 297 -4.76 25.12 2.18
CA CYS A 297 -5.31 23.82 2.57
C CYS A 297 -6.82 23.73 2.35
N GLU A 298 -7.48 24.82 1.94
CA GLU A 298 -8.92 24.92 1.70
C GLU A 298 -9.79 24.70 2.95
N ILE A 299 -9.17 24.56 4.12
CA ILE A 299 -9.83 24.40 5.41
C ILE A 299 -10.41 25.74 5.87
N VAL A 300 -11.58 25.73 6.50
CA VAL A 300 -12.17 26.94 7.11
C VAL A 300 -11.20 27.61 8.08
N LEU A 301 -11.05 28.94 7.98
CA LEU A 301 -10.10 29.71 8.77
C LEU A 301 -10.39 29.68 10.28
N ASN A 302 -11.65 29.52 10.67
CA ASN A 302 -12.04 29.37 12.08
C ASN A 302 -12.08 27.89 12.53
N HIS A 303 -11.10 27.10 12.14
CA HIS A 303 -11.03 25.70 12.54
C HIS A 303 -10.67 25.59 14.03
N PRO A 304 -11.30 24.70 14.83
CA PRO A 304 -11.07 24.64 16.28
C PRO A 304 -9.61 24.39 16.68
N VAL A 305 -8.87 23.67 15.83
CA VAL A 305 -7.44 23.37 16.04
C VAL A 305 -6.54 24.32 15.24
N LEU A 306 -6.93 24.70 14.01
CA LEU A 306 -6.14 25.61 13.17
C LEU A 306 -6.81 26.99 13.21
N ASN A 307 -6.77 27.64 14.37
CA ASN A 307 -7.44 28.93 14.57
C ASN A 307 -6.53 30.14 14.33
N GLN A 308 -5.22 29.91 14.18
CA GLN A 308 -4.25 30.94 13.87
C GLN A 308 -4.25 31.22 12.36
N VAL A 309 -4.51 32.48 11.99
CA VAL A 309 -4.68 32.91 10.61
C VAL A 309 -3.82 34.13 10.32
N GLU A 310 -3.22 34.16 9.14
CA GLU A 310 -2.39 35.25 8.65
C GLU A 310 -2.87 35.71 7.28
N GLN A 311 -2.84 37.03 7.05
CA GLN A 311 -3.12 37.63 5.76
C GLN A 311 -1.84 38.20 5.17
N LEU A 312 -1.54 37.82 3.93
CA LEU A 312 -0.44 38.40 3.17
C LEU A 312 -0.81 39.78 2.60
N ASP A 313 0.20 40.57 2.22
CA ASP A 313 0.00 41.90 1.62
C ASP A 313 -0.81 41.87 0.31
N CYS A 314 -0.78 40.73 -0.40
CA CYS A 314 -1.61 40.48 -1.58
C CYS A 314 -3.09 40.25 -1.26
N GLY A 315 -3.47 40.25 0.02
CA GLY A 315 -4.84 40.10 0.52
C GLY A 315 -5.29 38.66 0.75
N HIS A 316 -4.52 37.64 0.31
CA HIS A 316 -4.83 36.23 0.53
C HIS A 316 -4.61 35.81 1.98
N ILE A 317 -5.47 34.92 2.48
CA ILE A 317 -5.53 34.52 3.90
C ILE A 317 -5.24 33.03 4.04
N PHE A 318 -4.37 32.71 4.99
CA PHE A 318 -3.88 31.35 5.23
C PHE A 318 -3.98 31.02 6.71
N HIS A 319 -3.98 29.74 7.06
CA HIS A 319 -3.57 29.34 8.41
C HIS A 319 -2.08 29.59 8.58
N ALA A 320 -1.64 29.99 9.78
CA ALA A 320 -0.23 30.27 10.08
C ALA A 320 0.68 29.09 9.67
N ILE A 321 0.31 27.86 10.06
CA ILE A 321 1.01 26.63 9.67
C ILE A 321 1.09 26.42 8.15
N CYS A 322 0.01 26.75 7.42
CA CYS A 322 -0.01 26.62 5.96
C CYS A 322 0.92 27.64 5.31
N LEU A 323 0.94 28.86 5.85
CA LEU A 323 1.81 29.92 5.35
C LEU A 323 3.28 29.61 5.60
N GLN A 324 3.60 29.05 6.78
CA GLN A 324 4.94 28.58 7.11
C GLN A 324 5.39 27.45 6.18
N TYR A 325 4.50 26.50 5.87
CA TYR A 325 4.78 25.41 4.94
C TYR A 325 5.14 25.92 3.53
N ILE A 326 4.42 26.92 3.01
CA ILE A 326 4.72 27.55 1.71
C ILE A 326 5.80 28.65 1.81
N GLN A 327 6.56 28.69 2.92
CA GLN A 327 7.67 29.63 3.13
C GLN A 327 7.26 31.10 3.00
N ARG A 328 6.03 31.44 3.40
CA ARG A 328 5.42 32.76 3.29
C ARG A 328 5.35 33.32 1.85
N VAL A 329 5.38 32.44 0.85
CA VAL A 329 5.14 32.81 -0.56
C VAL A 329 3.70 32.47 -0.92
N CYS A 330 2.95 33.46 -1.40
CA CYS A 330 1.58 33.22 -1.85
C CYS A 330 1.57 32.24 -3.03
N ASN A 331 0.92 31.08 -2.88
CA ASN A 331 0.77 30.07 -3.94
C ASN A 331 -0.18 30.51 -5.08
N ILE A 332 -0.90 31.62 -4.92
CA ILE A 332 -1.85 32.15 -5.92
C ILE A 332 -1.19 33.22 -6.80
N CYS A 333 -0.52 34.21 -6.18
CA CYS A 333 0.07 35.34 -6.91
C CYS A 333 1.60 35.37 -6.89
N PHE A 334 2.25 34.42 -6.23
CA PHE A 334 3.71 34.29 -6.11
C PHE A 334 4.42 35.51 -5.50
N CYS A 335 3.69 36.38 -4.80
CA CYS A 335 4.27 37.45 -3.99
C CYS A 335 4.81 36.85 -2.68
N SER A 336 6.04 37.20 -2.32
CA SER A 336 6.55 37.02 -0.96
C SER A 336 6.13 38.21 -0.10
N GLN A 337 5.96 37.96 1.20
CA GLN A 337 6.01 39.02 2.21
C GLN A 337 7.40 39.66 2.24
#